data_AF-A0A7V5V417-F1
#
_entry.id   AF-A0A7V5V417-F1
#
_cell.length_a   1.000
_cell.length_b   1.000
_cell.length_c   1.000
_cell.angle_alpha   90.00
_cell.angle_beta   90.00
_cell.angle_gamma   90.00
#
_symmetry.space_group_name_H-M   'P 1'
#
loop_
_entity.id
_entity.type
_entity.pdbx_description
1 polymer ?
#
loop_
_entity_poly.entity_id
_entity_poly.type
_entity_poly.pdbx_seq_one_letter_code
_entity_poly.pdbx_strand_id
1 'polypeptide(L)'
;MFKAVNSNTQQFSSHSGWSNIDHNDEKPQQHEKILGAEAIIKSLMAEHVDIMFGYPGGAIMPTYDLIHQHQQDLKHILVRHEQGAVHAAQGYARVSGKVGVCIATSGPGATNLITGIADAQIDSTPLVCITGQVHKDLLGTDAFQETDIIDISMPITKWNYKVTEAKEIPRVIAK
;
A
#
# COMPACT_ATOMS: atom_id res chain seq x y z
N MET A 1 1.87 20.84 -13.58
CA MET A 1 2.58 21.18 -14.82
C MET A 1 1.53 21.42 -15.90
N PHE A 2 1.22 22.69 -16.19
CA PHE A 2 0.24 23.07 -17.23
C PHE A 2 0.95 23.20 -18.58
N LYS A 3 0.35 22.68 -19.65
CA LYS A 3 0.69 23.06 -21.03
C LYS A 3 -0.59 23.32 -21.82
N ALA A 4 -0.85 24.59 -22.07
CA ALA A 4 -1.66 25.05 -23.20
C ALA A 4 -0.72 25.35 -24.37
N VAL A 5 -1.08 24.96 -25.58
CA VAL A 5 -0.46 25.43 -26.83
C VAL A 5 -1.56 25.84 -27.79
N ASN A 6 -1.35 27.01 -28.39
CA ASN A 6 -2.31 27.78 -29.17
C ASN A 6 -2.06 27.62 -30.69
N SER A 7 -3.14 27.74 -31.45
CA SER A 7 -3.28 28.29 -32.82
C SER A 7 -2.30 27.90 -33.94
N ASN A 8 -2.83 27.29 -35.02
CA ASN A 8 -2.81 27.95 -36.34
C ASN A 8 -3.82 27.37 -37.35
N THR A 9 -4.39 28.31 -38.08
CA THR A 9 -5.42 28.30 -39.13
C THR A 9 -4.94 27.68 -40.45
N GLN A 10 -5.78 26.89 -41.13
CA GLN A 10 -5.95 26.93 -42.58
C GLN A 10 -7.39 26.63 -42.97
N GLN A 11 -7.93 27.45 -43.86
CA GLN A 11 -9.28 27.42 -44.41
C GLN A 11 -9.19 26.91 -45.86
N PHE A 12 -9.94 25.89 -46.24
CA PHE A 12 -10.31 25.62 -47.64
C PHE A 12 -11.70 24.98 -47.72
N SER A 13 -12.33 25.16 -48.87
CA SER A 13 -13.77 25.38 -49.06
C SER A 13 -14.61 24.19 -49.55
N SER A 14 -15.84 24.12 -49.03
CA SER A 14 -17.10 23.76 -49.70
C SER A 14 -17.46 22.29 -50.01
N HIS A 15 -18.74 22.01 -49.78
CA HIS A 15 -19.61 20.92 -50.28
C HIS A 15 -19.77 19.63 -49.44
N SER A 16 -20.88 19.66 -48.68
CA SER A 16 -21.95 18.67 -48.58
C SER A 16 -21.61 17.20 -48.31
N GLY A 17 -22.02 16.72 -47.13
CA GLY A 17 -22.39 15.33 -46.93
C GLY A 17 -21.99 14.78 -45.56
N TRP A 18 -22.92 14.86 -44.60
CA TRP A 18 -23.05 13.99 -43.43
C TRP A 18 -21.76 13.64 -42.65
N SER A 19 -21.60 14.33 -41.53
CA SER A 19 -20.65 14.01 -40.45
C SER A 19 -20.75 12.55 -40.00
N ASN A 20 -19.70 11.78 -40.23
CA ASN A 20 -19.38 10.62 -39.41
C ASN A 20 -19.11 11.15 -37.99
N ILE A 21 -20.09 10.99 -37.11
CA ILE A 21 -19.87 11.10 -35.67
C ILE A 21 -19.11 9.83 -35.31
N ASP A 22 -17.79 9.95 -35.16
CA ASP A 22 -16.98 8.92 -34.53
C ASP A 22 -17.49 8.75 -33.10
N HIS A 23 -18.39 7.78 -32.90
CA HIS A 23 -18.67 7.23 -31.59
C HIS A 23 -17.35 6.62 -31.10
N ASN A 24 -16.58 7.42 -30.38
CA ASN A 24 -15.47 6.93 -29.59
C ASN A 24 -16.08 6.10 -28.46
N ASP A 25 -16.42 4.85 -28.77
CA ASP A 25 -16.84 3.83 -27.82
C ASP A 25 -15.63 3.53 -26.92
N GLU A 26 -15.39 4.39 -25.93
CA GLU A 26 -14.54 4.06 -24.80
C GLU A 26 -15.10 2.80 -24.16
N LYS A 27 -14.46 1.66 -24.45
CA LYS A 27 -14.80 0.39 -23.82
C LYS A 27 -14.78 0.61 -22.30
N PRO A 28 -15.86 0.26 -21.58
CA PRO A 28 -15.91 0.45 -20.14
C PRO A 28 -14.69 -0.21 -19.52
N GLN A 29 -13.92 0.57 -18.76
CA GLN A 29 -12.70 0.13 -18.11
C GLN A 29 -13.04 -1.08 -17.25
N GLN A 30 -12.58 -2.26 -17.68
CA GLN A 30 -12.97 -3.53 -17.05
C GLN A 30 -12.27 -3.62 -15.69
N HIS A 31 -13.02 -3.37 -14.62
CA HIS A 31 -12.50 -3.51 -13.26
C HIS A 31 -12.26 -4.99 -12.96
N GLU A 32 -10.98 -5.38 -12.95
CA GLU A 32 -10.54 -6.71 -12.52
C GLU A 32 -10.92 -6.91 -11.04
N LYS A 33 -11.67 -7.98 -10.74
CA LYS A 33 -11.96 -8.37 -9.36
C LYS A 33 -10.77 -9.15 -8.81
N ILE A 34 -10.01 -8.50 -7.94
CA ILE A 34 -8.85 -9.11 -7.27
C ILE A 34 -9.08 -9.21 -5.76
N LEU A 35 -8.30 -10.07 -5.10
CA LEU A 35 -8.32 -10.16 -3.64
C LEU A 35 -7.68 -8.91 -3.01
N GLY A 36 -8.10 -8.56 -1.78
CA GLY A 36 -7.48 -7.44 -1.06
C GLY A 36 -5.98 -7.65 -0.83
N ALA A 37 -5.56 -8.87 -0.51
CA ALA A 37 -4.15 -9.24 -0.41
C ALA A 37 -3.39 -9.01 -1.73
N GLU A 38 -4.01 -9.33 -2.86
CA GLU A 38 -3.40 -9.11 -4.18
C GLU A 38 -3.31 -7.62 -4.51
N ALA A 39 -4.30 -6.83 -4.11
CA ALA A 39 -4.26 -5.38 -4.20
C ALA A 39 -3.09 -4.80 -3.39
N ILE A 40 -2.75 -5.35 -2.22
CA ILE A 40 -1.56 -4.93 -1.45
C ILE A 40 -0.29 -5.17 -2.27
N ILE A 41 -0.09 -6.39 -2.78
CA ILE A 41 1.12 -6.73 -3.55
C ILE A 41 1.26 -5.87 -4.81
N LYS A 42 0.19 -5.79 -5.61
CA LYS A 42 0.17 -4.96 -6.83
C LYS A 42 0.44 -3.48 -6.53
N SER A 43 -0.10 -2.95 -5.42
CA SER A 43 0.13 -1.55 -5.03
C SER A 43 1.57 -1.31 -4.56
N LEU A 44 2.14 -2.22 -3.76
CA LEU A 44 3.54 -2.13 -3.35
C LEU A 44 4.50 -2.14 -4.55
N MET A 45 4.25 -3.02 -5.52
CA MET A 45 5.04 -3.08 -6.76
C MET A 45 4.88 -1.80 -7.60
N ALA A 46 3.67 -1.23 -7.66
CA ALA A 46 3.42 0.04 -8.34
C ALA A 46 4.16 1.22 -7.68
N GLU A 47 4.33 1.18 -6.36
CA GLU A 47 5.16 2.12 -5.60
C GLU A 47 6.67 1.76 -5.59
N HIS A 48 7.08 0.85 -6.49
CA HIS A 48 8.47 0.43 -6.67
C HIS A 48 9.13 -0.19 -5.42
N VAL A 49 8.33 -0.79 -4.54
CA VAL A 49 8.82 -1.59 -3.42
C VAL A 49 9.34 -2.92 -3.96
N ASP A 50 10.61 -3.20 -3.68
CA ASP A 50 11.33 -4.40 -4.09
C ASP A 50 11.74 -5.29 -2.90
N ILE A 51 11.73 -4.74 -1.68
CA ILE A 51 12.07 -5.45 -0.45
C ILE A 51 11.18 -5.03 0.72
N MET A 52 10.81 -6.00 1.54
CA MET A 52 10.11 -5.78 2.81
C MET A 52 10.66 -6.68 3.91
N PHE A 53 10.46 -6.26 5.15
CA PHE A 53 10.93 -6.97 6.34
C PHE A 53 9.72 -7.32 7.21
N GLY A 54 9.62 -8.55 7.71
CA GLY A 54 8.45 -8.88 8.50
C GLY A 54 8.42 -10.24 9.16
N TYR A 55 7.37 -10.43 9.96
CA TYR A 55 7.09 -11.66 10.67
C TYR A 55 5.62 -12.11 10.42
N PRO A 56 5.39 -13.37 9.98
CA PRO A 56 4.06 -13.84 9.61
C PRO A 56 3.17 -14.09 10.83
N GLY A 57 1.85 -14.11 10.61
CA GLY A 57 0.86 -14.54 11.59
C GLY A 57 -0.54 -14.63 10.98
N GLY A 58 -1.51 -15.13 11.76
CA GLY A 58 -2.82 -15.53 11.24
C GLY A 58 -3.58 -14.43 10.50
N ALA A 59 -3.61 -13.21 11.04
CA ALA A 59 -4.37 -12.10 10.47
C ALA A 59 -3.79 -11.54 9.16
N ILE A 60 -2.49 -11.73 8.92
CA ILE A 60 -1.81 -11.24 7.70
C ILE A 60 -1.48 -12.38 6.71
N MET A 61 -1.88 -13.61 7.02
CA MET A 61 -1.53 -14.80 6.24
C MET A 61 -1.95 -14.72 4.75
N PRO A 62 -3.15 -14.22 4.40
CA PRO A 62 -3.54 -14.10 2.99
C PRO A 62 -2.56 -13.26 2.16
N THR A 63 -1.92 -12.26 2.77
CA THR A 63 -0.88 -11.45 2.12
C THR A 63 0.42 -12.23 1.99
N TYR A 64 0.82 -12.98 3.02
CA TYR A 64 2.03 -13.80 2.98
C TYR A 64 1.97 -14.92 1.93
N ASP A 65 0.80 -15.52 1.73
CA ASP A 65 0.60 -16.53 0.68
C ASP A 65 0.89 -15.97 -0.72
N LEU A 66 0.56 -14.69 -0.98
CA LEU A 66 0.84 -14.02 -2.24
C LEU A 66 2.27 -13.48 -2.33
N ILE A 67 2.85 -13.02 -1.21
CA ILE A 67 4.28 -12.69 -1.15
C ILE A 67 5.12 -13.88 -1.61
N HIS A 68 4.76 -15.10 -1.19
CA HIS A 68 5.47 -16.30 -1.61
C HIS A 68 5.43 -16.51 -3.15
N GLN A 69 4.32 -16.14 -3.81
CA GLN A 69 4.16 -16.25 -5.25
C GLN A 69 4.93 -15.18 -6.03
N HIS A 70 5.16 -14.01 -5.41
CA HIS A 70 5.82 -12.86 -6.01
C HIS A 70 7.26 -12.61 -5.50
N GLN A 71 7.94 -13.63 -4.96
CA GLN A 71 9.27 -13.46 -4.33
C GLN A 71 10.36 -12.90 -5.26
N GLN A 72 10.20 -13.06 -6.59
CA GLN A 72 11.16 -12.52 -7.57
C GLN A 72 11.02 -11.00 -7.73
N ASP A 73 9.80 -10.48 -7.59
CA ASP A 73 9.49 -9.07 -7.77
C ASP A 73 9.51 -8.31 -6.43
N LEU A 74 9.11 -8.98 -5.36
CA LEU A 74 8.93 -8.41 -4.03
C LEU A 74 9.56 -9.31 -2.96
N LYS A 75 10.80 -9.00 -2.61
CA LYS A 75 11.60 -9.82 -1.70
C LYS A 75 11.15 -9.64 -0.25
N HIS A 76 10.79 -10.73 0.41
CA HIS A 76 10.53 -10.73 1.85
C HIS A 76 11.74 -11.20 2.65
N ILE A 77 12.11 -10.42 3.66
CA ILE A 77 13.13 -10.77 4.65
C ILE A 77 12.44 -11.12 5.95
N LEU A 78 12.44 -12.42 6.27
CA LEU A 78 11.94 -12.93 7.54
C LEU A 78 12.87 -12.53 8.68
N VAL A 79 12.31 -11.85 9.67
CA VAL A 79 13.03 -11.52 10.92
C VAL A 79 12.74 -12.55 12.02
N ARG A 80 13.29 -12.33 13.22
CA ARG A 80 13.03 -13.14 14.41
C ARG A 80 12.18 -12.42 15.47
N HIS A 81 11.91 -11.14 15.27
CA HIS A 81 11.06 -10.30 16.09
C HIS A 81 10.65 -9.08 15.26
N GLU A 82 9.40 -8.62 15.37
CA GLU A 82 8.88 -7.51 14.54
C GLU A 82 9.62 -6.20 14.79
N GLN A 83 10.10 -5.96 16.02
CA GLN A 83 11.02 -4.85 16.31
C GLN A 83 12.27 -4.89 15.39
N GLY A 84 12.80 -6.08 15.12
CA GLY A 84 13.88 -6.28 14.16
C GLY A 84 13.47 -5.97 12.73
N ALA A 85 12.22 -6.23 12.33
CA ALA A 85 11.71 -5.87 11.00
C ALA A 85 11.66 -4.35 10.82
N VAL A 86 11.09 -3.62 11.78
CA VAL A 86 10.99 -2.17 11.66
C VAL A 86 12.37 -1.50 11.66
N HIS A 87 13.31 -1.92 12.51
CA HIS A 87 14.67 -1.37 12.47
C HIS A 87 15.46 -1.78 11.22
N ALA A 88 15.24 -2.99 10.68
CA ALA A 88 15.84 -3.38 9.40
C ALA A 88 15.28 -2.56 8.23
N ALA A 89 13.97 -2.29 8.21
CA ALA A 89 13.32 -1.42 7.24
C ALA A 89 13.84 0.02 7.32
N GLN A 90 14.03 0.54 8.53
CA GLN A 90 14.66 1.84 8.73
C GLN A 90 16.11 1.87 8.25
N GLY A 91 16.90 0.85 8.58
CA GLY A 91 18.27 0.69 8.09
C GLY A 91 18.29 0.73 6.56
N TYR A 92 17.47 -0.11 5.92
CA TYR A 92 17.30 -0.12 4.47
C TYR A 92 16.96 1.27 3.91
N ALA A 93 15.99 1.97 4.50
CA ALA A 93 15.58 3.28 4.05
C ALA A 93 16.74 4.29 4.07
N ARG A 94 17.52 4.30 5.17
CA ARG A 94 18.65 5.23 5.37
C ARG A 94 19.81 4.98 4.39
N VAL A 95 20.16 3.73 4.10
CA VAL A 95 21.26 3.43 3.15
C VAL A 95 20.84 3.51 1.68
N SER A 96 19.60 3.17 1.35
CA SER A 96 19.15 3.13 -0.05
C SER A 96 18.54 4.44 -0.54
N GLY A 97 18.06 5.29 0.38
CA GLY A 97 17.23 6.46 0.04
C GLY A 97 15.80 6.10 -0.40
N LYS A 98 15.41 4.82 -0.33
CA LYS A 98 14.05 4.34 -0.62
C LYS A 98 13.19 4.28 0.64
N VAL A 99 11.89 4.04 0.49
CA VAL A 99 10.98 3.81 1.63
C VAL A 99 11.23 2.42 2.22
N GLY A 100 11.38 2.34 3.55
CA GLY A 100 11.43 1.07 4.26
C GLY A 100 10.02 0.49 4.42
N VAL A 101 9.82 -0.78 4.08
CA VAL A 101 8.53 -1.46 4.25
C VAL A 101 8.62 -2.57 5.30
N CYS A 102 7.75 -2.47 6.30
CA CYS A 102 7.64 -3.40 7.41
C CYS A 102 6.27 -4.10 7.36
N ILE A 103 6.21 -5.43 7.59
CA ILE A 103 4.95 -6.18 7.63
C ILE A 103 4.85 -7.07 8.87
N ALA A 104 3.70 -7.04 9.54
CA ALA A 104 3.43 -7.84 10.74
C ALA A 104 1.96 -8.32 10.79
N THR A 105 1.68 -9.29 11.65
CA THR A 105 0.31 -9.68 11.98
C THR A 105 -0.36 -8.71 12.96
N SER A 106 -1.63 -8.96 13.31
CA SER A 106 -2.38 -8.20 14.31
C SER A 106 -1.82 -8.36 15.73
N GLY A 107 -2.42 -7.65 16.68
CA GLY A 107 -2.19 -7.86 18.10
C GLY A 107 -0.72 -7.67 18.49
N PRO A 108 -0.06 -8.70 19.06
CA PRO A 108 1.31 -8.60 19.52
C PRO A 108 2.31 -8.25 18.40
N GLY A 109 2.06 -8.74 17.18
CA GLY A 109 2.93 -8.45 16.04
C GLY A 109 2.93 -6.96 15.69
N ALA A 110 1.74 -6.34 15.72
CA ALA A 110 1.57 -4.91 15.50
C ALA A 110 2.19 -4.07 16.63
N THR A 111 1.96 -4.45 17.90
CA THR A 111 2.52 -3.71 19.04
C THR A 111 4.04 -3.78 19.13
N ASN A 112 4.65 -4.87 18.65
CA ASN A 112 6.10 -5.02 18.61
C ASN A 112 6.79 -4.05 17.64
N LEU A 113 6.04 -3.39 16.75
CA LEU A 113 6.56 -2.35 15.85
C LEU A 113 6.68 -0.98 16.52
N ILE A 114 5.98 -0.74 17.63
CA ILE A 114 5.77 0.60 18.21
C ILE A 114 7.07 1.34 18.50
N THR A 115 8.05 0.68 19.11
CA THR A 115 9.36 1.30 19.39
C THR A 115 10.05 1.77 18.11
N GLY A 116 10.04 0.96 17.05
CA GLY A 116 10.68 1.34 15.79
C GLY A 116 9.89 2.36 14.97
N ILE A 117 8.56 2.40 15.12
CA ILE A 117 7.71 3.45 14.52
C ILE A 117 8.04 4.81 15.15
N ALA A 118 8.11 4.88 16.49
CA ALA A 118 8.46 6.10 17.20
C ALA A 118 9.88 6.59 16.84
N ASP A 119 10.84 5.67 16.79
CA ASP A 119 12.22 5.92 16.35
C ASP A 119 12.27 6.49 14.92
N ALA A 120 11.55 5.88 13.98
CA ALA A 120 11.48 6.36 12.59
C ALA A 120 10.87 7.77 12.48
N GLN A 121 9.84 8.08 13.27
CA GLN A 121 9.21 9.40 13.25
C GLN A 121 10.14 10.49 13.79
N ILE A 122 10.84 10.22 14.90
CA ILE A 122 11.80 11.17 15.50
C ILE A 122 12.95 11.45 14.53
N ASP A 123 13.48 10.41 13.88
CA ASP A 123 14.59 10.52 12.93
C ASP A 123 14.15 10.89 11.51
N SER A 124 12.85 11.14 11.27
CA SER A 124 12.28 11.44 9.95
C SER A 124 12.65 10.39 8.87
N THR A 125 12.73 9.12 9.26
CA THR A 125 13.02 8.00 8.37
C THR A 125 11.75 7.59 7.60
N PRO A 126 11.78 7.50 6.26
CA PRO A 126 10.61 7.10 5.48
C PRO A 126 10.30 5.61 5.69
N LEU A 127 9.17 5.34 6.32
CA LEU A 127 8.76 4.01 6.75
C LEU A 127 7.26 3.80 6.49
N VAL A 128 6.92 2.65 5.90
CA VAL A 128 5.54 2.15 5.80
C VAL A 128 5.44 0.84 6.58
N CYS A 129 4.49 0.77 7.49
CA CYS A 129 4.21 -0.45 8.25
C CYS A 129 2.81 -0.97 7.94
N ILE A 130 2.74 -2.23 7.49
CA ILE A 130 1.51 -2.93 7.14
C ILE A 130 1.25 -3.98 8.21
N THR A 131 0.12 -3.86 8.90
CA THR A 131 -0.28 -4.82 9.95
C THR A 131 -1.55 -5.54 9.55
N GLY A 132 -1.60 -6.86 9.77
CA GLY A 132 -2.86 -7.59 9.77
C GLY A 132 -3.79 -7.09 10.86
N GLN A 133 -5.08 -7.38 10.73
CA GLN A 133 -6.08 -7.09 11.76
C GLN A 133 -7.15 -8.18 11.78
N VAL A 134 -7.87 -8.31 12.90
CA VAL A 134 -9.07 -9.16 12.98
C VAL A 134 -10.12 -8.75 11.95
N HIS A 135 -11.03 -9.68 11.64
CA HIS A 135 -12.11 -9.41 10.69
C HIS A 135 -12.95 -8.21 11.14
N LYS A 136 -13.45 -7.41 10.19
CA LYS A 136 -14.15 -6.15 10.48
C LYS A 136 -15.32 -6.31 11.47
N ASP A 137 -16.02 -7.45 11.41
CA ASP A 137 -17.19 -7.75 12.24
C ASP A 137 -16.81 -8.11 13.69
N LEU A 138 -15.52 -8.32 13.97
CA LEU A 138 -14.95 -8.60 15.29
C LEU A 138 -14.25 -7.38 15.91
N LEU A 139 -14.26 -6.22 15.23
CA LEU A 139 -13.62 -5.02 15.76
C LEU A 139 -14.41 -4.49 16.99
N GLY A 140 -13.69 -4.22 18.07
CA GLY A 140 -14.22 -3.72 19.35
C GLY A 140 -14.83 -4.80 20.23
N THR A 141 -14.59 -6.08 19.94
CA THR A 141 -15.18 -7.21 20.70
C THR A 141 -14.20 -7.93 21.62
N ASP A 142 -13.00 -7.37 21.81
CA ASP A 142 -11.87 -8.03 22.49
C ASP A 142 -11.53 -9.38 21.82
N ALA A 143 -11.53 -9.40 20.49
CA ALA A 143 -11.27 -10.62 19.73
C ALA A 143 -9.83 -11.12 19.92
N PHE A 144 -9.61 -12.40 19.63
CA PHE A 144 -8.27 -12.99 19.72
C PHE A 144 -7.25 -12.23 18.87
N GLN A 145 -6.18 -11.75 19.50
CA GLN A 145 -5.14 -10.91 18.88
C GLN A 145 -5.66 -9.62 18.24
N GLU A 146 -6.77 -9.07 18.75
CA GLU A 146 -7.19 -7.72 18.47
C GLU A 146 -6.32 -6.72 19.24
N THR A 147 -5.95 -5.63 18.58
CA THR A 147 -5.35 -4.47 19.24
C THR A 147 -5.71 -3.22 18.45
N ASP A 148 -6.04 -2.15 19.14
CA ASP A 148 -6.27 -0.85 18.52
C ASP A 148 -4.94 -0.16 18.15
N ILE A 149 -4.30 -0.70 17.11
CA ILE A 149 -3.02 -0.20 16.63
C ILE A 149 -3.13 1.23 16.08
N ILE A 150 -4.31 1.66 15.64
CA ILE A 150 -4.52 3.03 15.13
C ILE A 150 -4.33 4.01 16.27
N ASP A 151 -5.03 3.81 17.38
CA ASP A 151 -4.96 4.73 18.51
C ASP A 151 -3.58 4.69 19.19
N ILE A 152 -2.99 3.49 19.33
CA ILE A 152 -1.66 3.33 19.94
C ILE A 152 -0.56 4.02 19.09
N SER A 153 -0.66 3.95 17.76
CA SER A 153 0.36 4.52 16.86
C SER A 153 0.09 5.97 16.44
N MET A 154 -1.09 6.52 16.71
CA MET A 154 -1.48 7.87 16.32
C MET A 154 -0.49 8.97 16.76
N PRO A 155 0.01 9.00 18.02
CA PRO A 155 0.95 10.05 18.42
C PRO A 155 2.34 9.87 17.80
N ILE A 156 2.66 8.66 17.35
CA ILE A 156 3.99 8.28 16.89
C ILE A 156 4.09 8.04 15.37
N THR A 157 3.08 8.44 14.60
CA THR A 157 3.07 8.30 13.13
C THR A 157 2.74 9.62 12.46
N LYS A 158 3.26 9.82 11.25
CA LYS A 158 2.83 10.95 10.40
C LYS A 158 1.37 10.78 9.93
N TRP A 159 0.99 9.53 9.66
CA TRP A 159 -0.33 9.14 9.22
C TRP A 159 -0.51 7.64 9.46
N ASN A 160 -1.71 7.23 9.85
CA ASN A 160 -2.11 5.83 9.93
C ASN A 160 -3.55 5.67 9.40
N TYR A 161 -3.94 4.45 9.04
CA TYR A 161 -5.24 4.17 8.44
C TYR A 161 -5.68 2.73 8.67
N LYS A 162 -6.97 2.54 8.98
CA LYS A 162 -7.60 1.22 9.09
C LYS A 162 -8.43 0.97 7.84
N VAL A 163 -7.94 0.08 6.97
CA VAL A 163 -8.69 -0.37 5.79
C VAL A 163 -9.88 -1.21 6.25
N THR A 164 -11.08 -0.85 5.79
CA THR A 164 -12.33 -1.58 6.10
C THR A 164 -12.94 -2.24 4.86
N GLU A 165 -12.56 -1.76 3.67
CA GLU A 165 -12.95 -2.32 2.38
C GLU A 165 -11.73 -2.47 1.46
N ALA A 166 -11.64 -3.61 0.74
CA ALA A 166 -10.51 -3.91 -0.14
C ALA A 166 -10.27 -2.84 -1.23
N LYS A 167 -11.32 -2.16 -1.68
CA LYS A 167 -11.23 -1.08 -2.70
C LYS A 167 -10.43 0.14 -2.23
N GLU A 168 -10.22 0.29 -0.93
CA GLU A 168 -9.46 1.40 -0.35
C GLU A 168 -7.95 1.19 -0.47
N ILE A 169 -7.50 -0.07 -0.58
CA ILE A 169 -6.09 -0.46 -0.48
C ILE A 169 -5.19 0.32 -1.46
N PRO A 170 -5.49 0.42 -2.77
CA PRO A 170 -4.60 1.13 -3.70
C PRO A 170 -4.40 2.61 -3.32
N ARG A 171 -5.50 3.30 -2.96
CA ARG A 171 -5.45 4.71 -2.54
C ARG A 171 -4.69 4.89 -1.23
N VAL A 172 -4.84 3.95 -0.29
CA VAL A 172 -4.21 4.01 1.04
C VAL A 172 -2.70 3.79 0.94
N ILE A 173 -2.26 2.85 0.09
CA ILE A 173 -0.83 2.56 -0.09
C ILE A 173 -0.11 3.70 -0.84
N ALA A 174 -0.76 4.33 -1.82
CA ALA A 174 -0.16 5.39 -2.64
C ALA A 174 -0.08 6.79 -2.00
N LYS A 175 -0.46 6.94 -0.72
CA LYS A 175 -0.61 8.25 -0.07
C LYS A 175 0.62 8.65 0.75
#